data_AF-B0K5B6-F1
#
_entry.id   AF-B0K5B6-F1
#
_cell.length_a   1.000
_cell.length_b   1.000
_cell.length_c   1.000
_cell.angle_alpha   90.00
_cell.angle_beta   90.00
_cell.angle_gamma   90.00
#
_symmetry.space_group_name_H-M   'P 1'
#
loop_
_entity.id
_entity.type
_entity.pdbx_description
1 polymer ?
#
loop_
_entity_poly.entity_id
_entity_poly.type
_entity_poly.pdbx_seq_one_letter_code
_entity_poly.pdbx_strand_id
1 'polypeptide(L)'
;MKFIKIGDKTINLEKLHGIIDKMIEMRQNGFSQQEVASRFKVDRSFVSRLESLGEVRKGGNIAVVGFPIKNKEELEMLFREWGVNFTLLLSEKERLNLAENMSGVELFNMVMDLIAKIQSHDVIIFLGSDKRSQLVEAIFDRDIITINIGHSPLTEDVYVDPQIVKEILNSLKG
;
A
#
# COMPACT_ATOMS: atom_id res chain seq x y z
N MET A 1 3.78 28.26 25.59
CA MET A 1 3.14 28.98 24.46
C MET A 1 4.09 29.05 23.27
N LYS A 2 3.81 28.27 22.22
CA LYS A 2 4.58 28.27 20.95
C LYS A 2 3.76 28.94 19.84
N PHE A 3 4.27 30.04 19.29
CA PHE A 3 3.64 30.77 18.18
C PHE A 3 4.44 30.56 16.89
N ILE A 4 3.74 30.46 15.75
CA ILE A 4 4.34 30.38 14.41
C ILE A 4 3.69 31.41 13.48
N LYS A 5 4.45 31.94 12.53
CA LYS A 5 3.93 32.78 11.45
C LYS A 5 3.75 31.97 10.18
N ILE A 6 2.58 32.08 9.56
CA ILE A 6 2.27 31.52 8.23
C ILE A 6 1.63 32.64 7.41
N GLY A 7 2.40 33.24 6.50
CA GLY A 7 2.02 34.48 5.82
C GLY A 7 1.66 35.56 6.84
N ASP A 8 0.46 36.13 6.70
CA ASP A 8 -0.05 37.17 7.59
C ASP A 8 -0.64 36.64 8.91
N LYS A 9 -0.72 35.32 9.09
CA LYS A 9 -1.35 34.70 10.26
C LYS A 9 -0.31 34.39 11.33
N THR A 10 -0.62 34.74 12.58
CA THR A 10 0.11 34.27 13.77
C THR A 10 -0.70 33.16 14.44
N ILE A 11 -0.17 31.94 14.43
CA ILE A 11 -0.83 30.74 14.93
C ILE A 11 -0.26 30.37 16.30
N ASN A 12 -1.12 30.17 17.29
CA ASN A 12 -0.75 29.56 18.56
C ASN A 12 -0.88 28.03 18.44
N LEU A 13 0.25 27.32 18.43
CA LEU A 13 0.28 25.87 18.23
C LEU A 13 -0.39 25.10 19.38
N GLU A 14 -0.18 25.52 20.63
CA GLU A 14 -0.82 24.86 21.79
C GLU A 14 -2.34 24.99 21.72
N LYS A 15 -2.84 26.16 21.33
CA LYS A 15 -4.28 26.35 21.10
C LYS A 15 -4.81 25.50 19.96
N LEU A 16 -4.05 25.38 18.86
CA LEU A 16 -4.44 24.57 17.71
C LEU A 16 -4.54 23.09 18.09
N HIS A 17 -3.52 22.54 18.77
CA HIS A 17 -3.53 21.16 19.24
C HIS A 17 -4.71 20.91 20.18
N GLY A 18 -4.95 21.79 21.16
CA GLY A 18 -6.10 21.65 22.06
C GLY A 18 -7.47 21.75 21.39
N ILE A 19 -7.56 22.37 20.19
CA ILE A 19 -8.79 22.33 19.37
C ILE A 19 -8.92 20.98 18.69
N ILE A 20 -7.84 20.47 18.09
CA ILE A 20 -7.79 19.15 17.45
C ILE A 20 -8.18 18.06 18.46
N ASP A 21 -7.59 18.09 19.66
CA ASP A 21 -7.87 17.11 20.72
C ASP A 21 -9.35 17.06 21.07
N LYS A 22 -10.00 18.22 21.21
CA LYS A 22 -11.44 18.32 21.48
C LYS A 22 -12.30 17.80 20.33
N MET A 23 -11.89 18.02 19.08
CA MET A 23 -12.58 17.46 17.92
C MET A 23 -12.55 15.93 17.97
N ILE A 24 -11.38 15.34 18.26
CA ILE A 24 -11.21 13.89 18.38
C ILE A 24 -11.98 13.33 19.58
N GLU A 25 -11.93 13.98 20.75
CA GLU A 25 -12.67 13.59 21.94
C GLU A 25 -14.19 13.55 21.67
N MET A 26 -14.72 14.53 20.95
CA MET A 26 -16.12 14.48 20.53
C MET A 26 -16.42 13.31 19.59
N ARG A 27 -15.55 13.01 18.64
CA ARG A 27 -15.72 11.86 17.76
C ARG A 27 -15.69 10.54 18.55
N GLN A 28 -14.81 10.42 19.54
CA GLN A 28 -14.77 9.28 20.46
C GLN A 28 -16.06 9.15 21.29
N ASN A 29 -16.70 10.27 21.63
CA ASN A 29 -17.97 10.31 22.34
C ASN A 29 -19.21 10.08 21.44
N GLY A 30 -19.02 9.68 20.18
CA GLY A 30 -20.11 9.24 19.29
C GLY A 30 -20.75 10.33 18.42
N PHE A 31 -20.31 11.58 18.51
CA PHE A 31 -20.79 12.66 17.63
C PHE A 31 -20.37 12.38 16.19
N SER A 32 -21.25 12.61 15.21
CA SER A 32 -20.93 12.48 13.79
C SER A 32 -19.93 13.54 13.29
N GLN A 33 -19.27 13.28 12.16
CA GLN A 33 -18.38 14.26 11.51
C GLN A 33 -19.09 15.59 11.23
N GLN A 34 -20.38 15.56 10.87
CA GLN A 34 -21.18 16.74 10.56
C GLN A 34 -21.46 17.58 11.82
N GLU A 35 -21.72 16.93 12.95
CA GLU A 35 -21.95 17.61 14.24
C GLU A 35 -20.68 18.30 14.75
N VAL A 36 -19.53 17.62 14.66
CA VAL A 36 -18.23 18.20 15.01
C VAL A 36 -17.89 19.37 14.09
N ALA A 37 -18.07 19.20 12.77
CA ALA A 37 -17.83 20.24 11.78
C ALA A 37 -18.63 21.52 12.08
N SER A 38 -19.93 21.36 12.36
CA SER A 38 -20.83 22.45 12.72
C SER A 38 -20.38 23.19 13.98
N ARG A 39 -19.93 22.45 15.02
CA ARG A 39 -19.50 23.04 16.30
C ARG A 39 -18.21 23.84 16.18
N PHE A 40 -17.27 23.38 15.36
CA PHE A 40 -15.97 24.04 15.16
C PHE A 40 -15.94 25.00 13.97
N LYS A 41 -17.07 25.18 13.26
CA LYS A 41 -17.22 26.03 12.08
C LYS A 41 -16.21 25.69 10.98
N VAL A 42 -16.07 24.40 10.71
CA VAL A 42 -15.24 23.84 9.64
C VAL A 42 -16.10 22.96 8.75
N ASP A 43 -15.57 22.56 7.59
CA ASP A 43 -16.27 21.62 6.71
C ASP A 43 -16.25 20.19 7.26
N ARG A 44 -17.29 19.40 6.98
CA ARG A 44 -17.28 17.95 7.27
C ARG A 44 -16.04 17.25 6.71
N SER A 45 -15.63 17.64 5.50
CA SER A 45 -14.46 17.08 4.83
C SER A 45 -13.14 17.40 5.56
N PHE A 46 -13.07 18.50 6.31
CA PHE A 46 -11.92 18.79 7.18
C PHE A 46 -11.83 17.79 8.34
N VAL A 47 -12.95 17.53 9.03
CA VAL A 47 -13.01 16.54 10.12
C VAL A 47 -12.61 15.16 9.61
N SER A 48 -13.17 14.74 8.47
CA SER A 48 -12.83 13.47 7.83
C SER A 48 -11.33 13.39 7.50
N ARG A 49 -10.73 14.44 6.93
CA ARG A 49 -9.29 14.46 6.61
C ARG A 49 -8.42 14.45 7.85
N LEU A 50 -8.83 15.13 8.92
CA LEU A 50 -8.11 15.14 10.20
C LEU A 50 -8.06 13.73 10.80
N GLU A 51 -9.16 13.00 10.77
CA GLU A 51 -9.19 11.58 11.18
C GLU A 51 -8.24 10.75 10.31
N SER A 52 -8.29 10.90 8.99
CA SER A 52 -7.40 10.17 8.07
C SER A 52 -5.92 10.51 8.26
N LEU A 53 -5.57 11.72 8.68
CA LEU A 53 -4.19 12.12 8.97
C LEU A 53 -3.63 11.45 10.24
N GLY A 54 -4.49 11.12 11.19
CA GLY A 54 -4.13 10.48 12.47
C GLY A 54 -4.53 9.00 12.58
N GLU A 55 -5.15 8.44 11.53
CA GLU A 55 -5.60 7.05 11.49
C GLU A 55 -4.39 6.11 11.47
N VAL A 56 -4.25 5.32 12.54
CA VAL A 56 -3.35 4.16 12.54
C VAL A 56 -4.10 3.01 11.86
N ARG A 57 -3.89 2.85 10.55
CA ARG A 57 -4.52 1.78 9.75
C ARG A 57 -3.96 0.42 10.16
N LYS A 58 -4.84 -0.49 10.60
CA LYS A 58 -4.48 -1.90 10.75
C LYS A 58 -4.49 -2.57 9.36
N GLY A 59 -3.30 -2.76 8.78
CA GLY A 59 -3.11 -3.29 7.42
C GLY A 59 -3.16 -2.19 6.35
N GLY A 60 -2.01 -1.81 5.81
CA GLY A 60 -1.90 -0.78 4.76
C GLY A 60 -2.51 -1.21 3.42
N ASN A 61 -2.62 -0.28 2.46
CA ASN A 61 -3.00 -0.63 1.09
C ASN A 61 -1.84 -1.41 0.46
N ILE A 62 -1.90 -2.76 0.45
CA ILE A 62 -0.78 -3.61 -0.01
C ILE A 62 -1.01 -4.11 -1.43
N ALA A 63 0.01 -3.97 -2.28
CA ALA A 63 0.13 -4.70 -3.53
C ALA A 63 1.16 -5.81 -3.39
N VAL A 64 0.82 -7.01 -3.86
CA VAL A 64 1.75 -8.13 -3.99
C VAL A 64 1.93 -8.47 -5.46
N VAL A 65 3.17 -8.53 -5.92
CA VAL A 65 3.52 -8.98 -7.27
C VAL A 65 4.58 -10.05 -7.18
N GLY A 66 4.41 -11.17 -7.89
CA GLY A 66 5.36 -12.27 -7.81
C GLY A 66 5.43 -13.13 -9.07
N PHE A 67 6.63 -13.49 -9.49
CA PHE A 67 6.83 -14.40 -10.61
C PHE A 67 8.28 -14.93 -10.72
N PRO A 68 8.49 -16.18 -11.20
CA PRO A 68 7.51 -17.24 -11.43
C PRO A 68 7.16 -18.02 -10.14
N ILE A 69 5.87 -18.22 -9.84
CA ILE A 69 5.39 -18.81 -8.58
C ILE A 69 4.67 -20.14 -8.82
N LYS A 70 5.04 -21.18 -8.05
CA LYS A 70 4.46 -22.52 -8.15
C LYS A 70 3.15 -22.69 -7.37
N ASN A 71 3.09 -22.18 -6.14
CA ASN A 71 1.96 -22.34 -5.21
C ASN A 71 1.08 -21.09 -5.16
N LYS A 72 0.67 -20.60 -6.33
CA LYS A 72 -0.08 -19.34 -6.45
C LYS A 72 -1.37 -19.35 -5.64
N GLU A 73 -2.16 -20.41 -5.74
CA GLU A 73 -3.47 -20.51 -5.10
C GLU A 73 -3.35 -20.45 -3.58
N GLU A 74 -2.32 -21.10 -3.03
CA GLU A 74 -2.02 -21.09 -1.59
C GLU A 74 -1.69 -19.67 -1.11
N LEU A 75 -0.84 -18.96 -1.85
CA LEU A 75 -0.48 -17.58 -1.52
C LEU A 75 -1.64 -16.61 -1.73
N GLU A 76 -2.43 -16.77 -2.79
CA GLU A 76 -3.60 -15.93 -3.05
C GLU A 76 -4.67 -16.07 -1.95
N MET A 77 -4.89 -17.28 -1.43
CA MET A 77 -5.75 -17.48 -0.26
C MET A 77 -5.19 -16.75 0.96
N LEU A 78 -3.89 -16.90 1.25
CA LEU A 78 -3.22 -16.20 2.35
C LEU A 78 -3.35 -14.67 2.22
N PHE A 79 -3.08 -14.12 1.05
CA PHE A 79 -3.17 -12.68 0.78
C PHE A 79 -4.60 -12.16 0.95
N ARG A 80 -5.58 -12.93 0.49
CA ARG A 80 -7.00 -12.61 0.66
C ARG A 80 -7.43 -12.62 2.12
N GLU A 81 -7.03 -13.64 2.88
CA GLU A 81 -7.29 -13.73 4.32
C GLU A 81 -6.66 -12.58 5.11
N TRP A 82 -5.48 -12.13 4.68
CA TRP A 82 -4.78 -11.03 5.32
C TRP A 82 -5.35 -9.64 4.94
N GLY A 83 -6.06 -9.54 3.82
CA GLY A 83 -6.65 -8.28 3.34
C GLY A 83 -5.77 -7.49 2.36
N VAL A 84 -4.89 -8.17 1.62
CA VAL A 84 -4.12 -7.56 0.53
C VAL A 84 -5.05 -7.04 -0.57
N ASN A 85 -4.82 -5.81 -1.04
CA ASN A 85 -5.71 -5.09 -1.95
C ASN A 85 -5.51 -5.45 -3.42
N PHE A 86 -4.28 -5.80 -3.79
CA PHE A 86 -3.94 -6.22 -5.13
C PHE A 86 -2.92 -7.34 -5.10
N THR A 87 -3.20 -8.40 -5.84
CA THR A 87 -2.29 -9.55 -6.00
C THR A 87 -2.14 -9.88 -7.48
N LEU A 88 -0.90 -9.97 -7.96
CA LEU A 88 -0.55 -10.49 -9.27
C LEU A 88 0.57 -11.52 -9.11
N LEU A 89 0.21 -12.80 -9.16
CA LEU A 89 1.17 -13.89 -9.20
C LEU A 89 1.12 -14.57 -10.57
N LEU A 90 2.26 -14.87 -11.15
CA LEU A 90 2.33 -15.57 -12.44
C LEU A 90 3.28 -16.77 -12.33
N SER A 91 2.89 -17.87 -12.95
CA SER A 91 3.78 -18.96 -13.32
C SER A 91 4.64 -18.56 -14.52
N GLU A 92 5.69 -19.32 -14.81
CA GLU A 92 6.52 -19.12 -15.99
C GLU A 92 5.70 -19.34 -17.26
N LYS A 93 4.80 -20.32 -17.26
CA LYS A 93 3.90 -20.56 -18.39
C LYS A 93 3.01 -19.35 -18.66
N GLU A 94 2.44 -18.72 -17.63
CA GLU A 94 1.61 -17.53 -17.79
C GLU A 94 2.44 -16.33 -18.25
N ARG A 95 3.67 -16.16 -17.72
CA ARG A 95 4.60 -15.13 -18.19
C ARG A 95 4.92 -15.25 -19.67
N LEU A 96 5.24 -16.46 -20.13
CA LEU A 96 5.53 -16.74 -21.54
C LEU A 96 4.30 -16.50 -22.40
N ASN A 97 3.13 -16.94 -21.96
CA ASN A 97 1.86 -16.74 -22.65
C ASN A 97 1.55 -15.24 -22.86
N LEU A 98 1.76 -14.39 -21.83
CA LEU A 98 1.59 -12.94 -21.96
C LEU A 98 2.53 -12.32 -22.99
N ALA A 99 3.77 -12.82 -23.10
CA ALA A 99 4.74 -12.31 -24.06
C ALA A 99 4.49 -12.82 -25.49
N GLU A 100 3.98 -14.03 -25.65
CA GLU A 100 3.78 -14.68 -26.94
C GLU A 100 2.46 -14.29 -27.62
N ASN A 101 1.40 -14.02 -26.83
CA ASN A 101 0.05 -13.82 -27.36
C ASN A 101 -0.40 -12.36 -27.42
N MET A 102 0.47 -11.42 -27.07
CA MET A 102 0.20 -9.98 -27.17
C MET A 102 1.15 -9.30 -28.14
N SER A 103 0.64 -8.32 -28.87
CA SER A 103 1.52 -7.40 -29.60
C SER A 103 2.37 -6.59 -28.62
N GLY A 104 3.52 -6.09 -29.08
CA GLY A 104 4.40 -5.26 -28.25
C GLY A 104 3.72 -4.01 -27.70
N VAL A 105 2.76 -3.43 -28.43
CA VAL A 105 1.99 -2.25 -27.99
C VAL A 105 0.99 -2.62 -26.89
N GLU A 106 0.30 -3.75 -27.03
CA GLU A 106 -0.64 -4.24 -26.01
C GLU A 106 0.08 -4.58 -24.71
N LEU A 107 1.22 -5.27 -24.81
CA LEU A 107 2.04 -5.61 -23.65
C LEU A 107 2.54 -4.34 -22.94
N PHE A 108 3.01 -3.35 -23.70
CA PHE A 108 3.47 -2.08 -23.15
C PHE A 108 2.35 -1.34 -22.38
N ASN A 109 1.17 -1.21 -22.98
CA ASN A 109 0.03 -0.54 -22.33
C ASN A 109 -0.39 -1.26 -21.06
N MET A 110 -0.49 -2.60 -21.09
CA MET A 110 -0.81 -3.39 -19.91
C MET A 110 0.22 -3.21 -18.79
N VAL A 111 1.51 -3.21 -19.12
CA VAL A 111 2.58 -2.98 -18.14
C VAL A 111 2.46 -1.57 -17.53
N MET A 112 2.16 -0.54 -18.33
CA MET A 112 1.96 0.83 -17.82
C MET A 112 0.76 0.92 -16.87
N ASP A 113 -0.37 0.28 -17.22
CA ASP A 113 -1.56 0.24 -16.36
C ASP A 113 -1.28 -0.51 -15.05
N LEU A 114 -0.50 -1.60 -15.11
CA LEU A 114 -0.07 -2.35 -13.93
C LEU A 114 0.82 -1.49 -13.02
N ILE A 115 1.81 -0.78 -13.58
CA ILE A 115 2.68 0.12 -12.81
C ILE A 115 1.84 1.19 -12.11
N ALA A 116 0.94 1.86 -12.85
CA ALA A 116 0.08 2.89 -12.27
C ALA A 116 -0.80 2.34 -11.13
N LYS A 117 -1.34 1.13 -11.30
CA LYS A 117 -2.14 0.44 -10.28
C LYS A 117 -1.31 0.07 -9.06
N ILE A 118 -0.11 -0.49 -9.26
CA ILE A 118 0.76 -0.90 -8.14
C ILE A 118 1.23 0.33 -7.37
N GLN A 119 1.61 1.41 -8.06
CA GLN A 119 2.13 2.64 -7.46
C GLN A 119 1.14 3.36 -6.54
N SER A 120 -0.18 3.10 -6.66
CA SER A 120 -1.19 3.65 -5.75
C SER A 120 -1.25 2.96 -4.38
N HIS A 121 -0.45 1.92 -4.15
CA HIS A 121 -0.39 1.17 -2.90
C HIS A 121 0.68 1.73 -1.96
N ASP A 122 0.43 1.61 -0.66
CA ASP A 122 1.30 2.14 0.40
C ASP A 122 2.54 1.25 0.57
N VAL A 123 2.34 -0.07 0.46
CA VAL A 123 3.39 -1.10 0.56
C VAL A 123 3.33 -2.01 -0.66
N ILE A 124 4.49 -2.30 -1.24
CA ILE A 124 4.63 -3.22 -2.36
C ILE A 124 5.48 -4.41 -1.90
N ILE A 125 4.91 -5.62 -1.93
CA ILE A 125 5.66 -6.86 -1.70
C ILE A 125 5.97 -7.49 -3.05
N PHE A 126 7.26 -7.66 -3.34
CA PHE A 126 7.71 -8.22 -4.61
C PHE A 126 8.39 -9.59 -4.40
N LEU A 127 7.87 -10.63 -5.03
CA LEU A 127 8.45 -11.98 -5.02
C LEU A 127 9.16 -12.24 -6.35
N GLY A 128 10.47 -12.13 -6.36
CA GLY A 128 11.23 -12.26 -7.60
C GLY A 128 12.71 -12.51 -7.37
N SER A 129 13.44 -12.78 -8.45
CA SER A 129 14.89 -12.97 -8.37
C SER A 129 15.63 -11.67 -8.04
N ASP A 130 16.85 -11.80 -7.54
CA ASP A 130 17.82 -10.71 -7.31
C ASP A 130 17.78 -9.54 -8.32
N LYS A 131 17.97 -9.79 -9.62
CA LYS A 131 17.98 -8.73 -10.65
C LYS A 131 16.62 -8.08 -10.85
N ARG A 132 15.53 -8.81 -10.63
CA ARG A 132 14.16 -8.29 -10.78
C ARG A 132 13.77 -7.44 -9.58
N SER A 133 14.21 -7.81 -8.39
CA SER A 133 14.08 -6.98 -7.18
C SER A 133 14.70 -5.60 -7.38
N GLN A 134 15.95 -5.54 -7.88
CA GLN A 134 16.62 -4.26 -8.18
C GLN A 134 15.86 -3.40 -9.19
N LEU A 135 15.26 -4.02 -10.20
CA LEU A 135 14.47 -3.30 -11.20
C LEU A 135 13.19 -2.71 -10.58
N VAL A 136 12.49 -3.47 -9.73
CA VAL A 136 11.28 -3.00 -9.05
C VAL A 136 11.61 -1.86 -8.10
N GLU A 137 12.70 -1.97 -7.34
CA GLU A 137 13.23 -0.88 -6.49
C GLU A 137 13.55 0.40 -7.26
N ALA A 138 14.04 0.29 -8.50
CA ALA A 138 14.29 1.46 -9.35
C ALA A 138 13.02 2.09 -9.93
N ILE A 139 11.92 1.33 -10.04
CA ILE A 139 10.66 1.80 -10.64
C ILE A 139 9.77 2.50 -9.60
N PHE A 140 9.67 1.98 -8.37
CA PHE A 140 8.76 2.51 -7.37
C PHE A 140 9.49 3.24 -6.24
N ASP A 141 9.10 4.49 -5.99
CA ASP A 141 9.61 5.36 -4.92
C ASP A 141 8.87 5.14 -3.57
N ARG A 142 8.58 3.88 -3.23
CA ARG A 142 7.73 3.48 -2.08
C ARG A 142 8.42 2.40 -1.25
N ASP A 143 7.82 2.07 -0.10
CA ASP A 143 8.25 0.94 0.72
C ASP A 143 8.05 -0.37 -0.05
N ILE A 144 9.13 -0.85 -0.66
CA ILE A 144 9.19 -2.14 -1.35
C ILE A 144 9.83 -3.16 -0.41
N ILE A 145 9.16 -4.29 -0.27
CA ILE A 145 9.67 -5.46 0.45
C ILE A 145 9.88 -6.57 -0.57
N THR A 146 11.15 -6.91 -0.82
CA THR A 146 11.47 -7.96 -1.79
C THR A 146 11.69 -9.29 -1.09
N ILE A 147 11.02 -10.34 -1.57
CA ILE A 147 11.27 -11.74 -1.22
C ILE A 147 12.08 -12.33 -2.37
N ASN A 148 13.35 -12.62 -2.12
CA ASN A 148 14.22 -13.24 -3.10
C ASN A 148 13.85 -14.72 -3.26
N ILE A 149 13.41 -15.10 -4.46
CA ILE A 149 13.04 -16.48 -4.80
C ILE A 149 14.09 -17.20 -5.69
N GLY A 150 15.26 -16.58 -5.93
CA GLY A 150 16.36 -17.20 -6.65
C GLY A 150 17.19 -16.22 -7.50
N HIS A 151 18.11 -16.76 -8.31
CA HIS A 151 18.95 -15.96 -9.20
C HIS A 151 18.38 -15.88 -10.61
N SER A 152 18.41 -14.68 -11.20
CA SER A 152 17.99 -14.48 -12.58
C SER A 152 18.96 -15.14 -13.59
N PRO A 153 18.46 -15.77 -14.68
CA PRO A 153 17.06 -15.92 -15.05
C PRO A 153 16.38 -17.10 -14.36
N LEU A 154 15.14 -16.89 -13.89
CA LEU A 154 14.27 -17.97 -13.45
C LEU A 154 13.45 -18.45 -14.64
N THR A 155 13.57 -19.75 -14.95
CA THR A 155 12.88 -20.44 -16.06
C THR A 155 11.92 -21.53 -15.58
N GLU A 156 11.79 -21.71 -14.27
CA GLU A 156 10.91 -22.69 -13.64
C GLU A 156 10.15 -22.03 -12.49
N ASP A 157 8.95 -22.54 -12.20
CA ASP A 157 8.12 -22.05 -11.11
C ASP A 157 8.75 -22.35 -9.75
N VAL A 158 8.86 -21.33 -8.90
CA VAL A 158 9.45 -21.46 -7.57
C VAL A 158 8.35 -21.62 -6.52
N TYR A 159 8.48 -22.62 -5.65
CA TYR A 159 7.63 -22.74 -4.47
C TYR A 159 8.07 -21.71 -3.43
N VAL A 160 7.14 -20.87 -2.97
CA VAL A 160 7.40 -19.89 -1.91
C VAL A 160 6.73 -20.37 -0.64
N ASP A 161 7.50 -20.51 0.43
CA ASP A 161 6.96 -20.89 1.73
C ASP A 161 5.95 -19.83 2.23
N PRO A 162 4.65 -20.18 2.41
CA PRO A 162 3.64 -19.26 2.92
C PRO A 162 3.96 -18.74 4.33
N GLN A 163 4.79 -19.45 5.10
CA GLN A 163 5.18 -19.02 6.42
C GLN A 163 6.09 -17.77 6.37
N ILE A 164 7.03 -17.71 5.43
CA ILE A 164 7.87 -16.52 5.20
C ILE A 164 6.99 -15.32 4.85
N VAL A 165 5.99 -15.56 3.99
CA VAL A 165 5.03 -14.53 3.58
C VAL A 165 4.19 -14.06 4.78
N LYS A 166 3.70 -14.98 5.61
CA LYS A 166 2.97 -14.66 6.86
C LYS A 166 3.81 -13.82 7.81
N GLU A 167 5.09 -14.12 7.97
CA GLU A 167 5.99 -13.36 8.86
C GLU A 167 6.15 -11.92 8.39
N ILE A 168 6.36 -11.71 7.08
CA ILE A 168 6.43 -10.37 6.49
C ILE A 168 5.11 -9.64 6.69
N LEU A 169 3.99 -10.26 6.32
CA LEU A 169 2.67 -9.66 6.50
C LEU A 169 2.39 -9.33 7.99
N ASN A 170 2.80 -10.18 8.93
CA ASN A 170 2.63 -9.89 10.36
C ASN A 170 3.56 -8.77 10.85
N SER A 171 4.75 -8.60 10.28
CA SER A 171 5.63 -7.45 10.60
C SER A 171 5.02 -6.10 10.19
N LEU A 172 4.08 -6.12 9.23
CA LEU A 172 3.32 -4.94 8.80
C LEU A 172 2.08 -4.67 9.67
N LYS A 173 1.76 -5.57 10.61
CA LYS A 173 0.76 -5.30 11.66
C LYS A 173 1.42 -4.51 12.78
N GLY A 174 1.10 -3.21 12.82
CA GLY A 174 1.28 -2.39 14.03
C GLY A 174 0.36 -2.83 15.16
#